data_AF-A0A2A4S0M4-F1
#
_entry.id   AF-A0A2A4S0M4-F1
#
_cell.length_a   1.000
_cell.length_b   1.000
_cell.length_c   1.000
_cell.angle_alpha   90.00
_cell.angle_beta   90.00
_cell.angle_gamma   90.00
#
_symmetry.space_group_name_H-M   'P 1'
#
loop_
_entity.id
_entity.type
_entity.pdbx_description
1 polymer ?
#
loop_
_entity_poly.entity_id
_entity_poly.type
_entity_poly.pdbx_seq_one_letter_code
_entity_poly.pdbx_strand_id
1 'polypeptide(L)' 'MYRPGLLPMMMEMMQQNLDRLPFDKIVSNSFPLAEVNAAFEQAEWDNRHTSVTRAVLIP' A
#
# COMPACT_ATOMS: atom_id res chain seq x y z
N MET A 1 0.13 -4.89 -20.25
CA MET A 1 -0.85 -3.88 -19.75
C MET A 1 -1.82 -4.57 -18.80
N TYR A 2 -2.09 -3.98 -17.64
CA TYR A 2 -3.14 -4.48 -16.74
C TYR A 2 -4.52 -4.37 -17.39
N ARG A 3 -5.44 -5.29 -17.06
CA ARG A 3 -6.83 -5.22 -17.53
C ARG A 3 -7.50 -3.99 -16.88
N PRO A 4 -8.18 -3.09 -17.64
CA PRO A 4 -8.73 -1.86 -17.09
C PRO A 4 -9.67 -2.05 -15.89
N GLY A 5 -10.45 -3.15 -15.88
CA GLY A 5 -11.36 -3.47 -14.77
C GLY A 5 -10.71 -4.12 -13.54
N LEU A 6 -9.41 -4.41 -13.57
CA LEU A 6 -8.76 -5.13 -12.48
C LEU A 6 -8.61 -4.27 -11.21
N LEU A 7 -8.21 -3.01 -11.36
CA LEU A 7 -8.03 -2.11 -10.21
C LEU A 7 -9.35 -1.87 -9.46
N PRO A 8 -10.48 -1.51 -10.11
CA PRO A 8 -11.76 -1.36 -9.42
C PRO A 8 -12.19 -2.64 -8.68
N MET A 9 -12.08 -3.81 -9.32
CA MET A 9 -12.43 -5.09 -8.71
C MET A 9 -11.57 -5.39 -7.48
N MET A 10 -10.26 -5.13 -7.54
CA MET A 10 -9.36 -5.34 -6.40
C MET A 10 -9.71 -4.40 -5.24
N MET A 11 -10.00 -3.13 -5.53
CA MET A 11 -10.42 -2.15 -4.51
C MET A 11 -11.73 -2.57 -3.84
N GLU A 12 -12.71 -3.03 -4.61
CA GLU A 12 -13.98 -3.54 -4.09
C GLU A 12 -13.76 -4.77 -3.19
N MET A 13 -12.92 -5.72 -3.62
CA MET A 13 -12.58 -6.89 -2.82
C MET A 13 -11.89 -6.51 -1.51
N MET A 14 -10.95 -5.57 -1.53
CA MET A 14 -10.29 -5.07 -0.33
C MET A 14 -11.31 -4.46 0.63
N GLN A 15 -12.18 -3.57 0.13
CA GLN A 15 -13.21 -2.91 0.92
C GLN A 15 -14.16 -3.91 1.59
N GLN A 16 -14.66 -4.89 0.84
CA GLN A 16 -15.56 -5.94 1.35
C GLN A 16 -14.90 -6.82 2.44
N ASN A 17 -13.58 -6.81 2.54
CA ASN A 17 -12.83 -7.66 3.46
C ASN A 17 -12.07 -6.90 4.55
N LEU A 18 -12.21 -5.57 4.65
CA LEU A 18 -11.46 -4.74 5.62
C LEU A 18 -11.60 -5.24 7.06
N ASP A 19 -12.80 -5.65 7.48
CA ASP A 19 -13.07 -6.11 8.85
C ASP A 19 -12.88 -7.63 9.03
N ARG A 20 -12.70 -8.36 7.92
CA ARG A 20 -12.60 -9.83 7.95
C ARG A 20 -11.16 -10.31 7.84
N LEU A 21 -10.31 -9.55 7.14
CA LEU A 21 -8.91 -9.88 6.91
C LEU A 21 -7.99 -8.85 7.57
N PRO A 22 -6.91 -9.27 8.24
CA PRO A 22 -6.02 -8.37 8.97
C PRO A 22 -5.03 -7.68 8.01
N PHE A 23 -5.54 -6.81 7.13
CA PHE A 23 -4.72 -6.04 6.20
C PHE A 23 -3.79 -5.05 6.91
N ASP A 24 -4.12 -4.64 8.12
CA ASP A 24 -3.24 -3.86 9.00
C ASP A 24 -1.95 -4.63 9.33
N LYS A 25 -2.04 -5.95 9.54
CA LYS A 25 -0.89 -6.79 9.92
C LYS A 25 0.12 -7.03 8.80
N ILE A 26 -0.25 -6.73 7.55
CA ILE A 26 0.69 -6.83 6.43
C ILE A 26 1.51 -5.57 6.23
N VAL A 27 1.14 -4.45 6.86
CA VAL A 27 1.87 -3.18 6.78
C VAL A 27 3.17 -3.30 7.58
N SER A 28 4.30 -2.98 6.94
CA SER A 28 5.60 -2.96 7.63
C SER A 28 5.91 -1.58 8.21
N ASN A 29 5.51 -0.52 7.51
CA ASN A 29 5.84 0.86 7.87
C ASN A 29 4.66 1.79 7.58
N SER A 30 4.45 2.76 8.46
CA SER A 30 3.46 3.83 8.30
C SER A 30 4.19 5.18 8.27
N PHE A 31 3.80 6.05 7.35
CA PHE A 31 4.36 7.39 7.23
C PHE A 31 3.23 8.41 7.30
N PRO A 32 3.40 9.53 8.03
CA PRO A 32 2.48 10.66 7.94
C PRO A 32 2.38 11.17 6.51
N LEU A 33 1.19 11.60 6.08
CA LEU A 33 0.99 12.18 4.75
C LEU A 33 1.92 13.39 4.50
N ALA A 34 2.24 14.15 5.57
CA ALA A 34 3.20 15.26 5.52
C ALA A 34 4.62 14.83 5.11
N GLU A 35 4.97 13.55 5.27
CA GLU A 35 6.29 12.98 5.00
C GLU A 35 6.31 12.09 3.75
N VAL A 36 5.37 12.30 2.82
CA VAL A 36 5.20 11.46 1.61
C VAL A 36 6.49 11.29 0.80
N ASN A 37 7.34 12.32 0.71
CA ASN A 37 8.61 12.23 0.00
C ASN A 37 9.58 11.25 0.68
N ALA A 38 9.65 11.28 2.01
CA ALA A 38 10.47 10.35 2.79
C ALA A 38 9.93 8.91 2.66
N ALA A 39 8.60 8.76 2.56
CA ALA A 39 7.97 7.47 2.31
C ALA A 39 8.40 6.90 0.94
N PHE A 40 8.39 7.71 -0.13
CA PHE A 40 8.89 7.28 -1.43
C PHE A 40 10.39 6.95 -1.42
N GLU A 41 11.24 7.71 -0.73
CA GLU A 41 12.67 7.38 -0.69
C GLU A 41 12.95 6.02 -0.06
N GLN A 42 12.17 5.63 0.95
CA GLN A 42 12.39 4.42 1.73
C GLN A 42 11.61 3.20 1.22
N ALA A 43 10.40 3.40 0.71
CA ALA A 43 9.52 2.32 0.29
C ALA A 43 9.97 1.67 -1.02
N GLU A 44 9.56 0.41 -1.18
CA GLU A 44 9.63 -0.30 -2.44
C GLU A 44 8.62 0.26 -3.45
N TRP A 45 9.09 1.15 -4.31
CA TRP A 45 8.39 1.57 -5.52
C TRP A 45 9.39 1.57 -6.69
N ASP A 46 8.89 1.45 -7.91
CA ASP A 46 9.72 1.44 -9.13
C ASP A 46 10.77 0.31 -9.19
N ASN A 47 10.40 -0.88 -8.70
CA ASN A 47 11.22 -2.09 -8.78
C ASN A 47 12.61 -1.94 -8.14
N ARG A 48 12.68 -1.14 -7.07
CA ARG A 48 13.90 -0.98 -6.25
C ARG A 48 14.09 -2.22 -5.38
N HIS A 49 15.11 -2.24 -4.52
CA HIS A 49 15.21 -3.22 -3.43
C HIS A 49 15.57 -2.47 -2.14
N THR A 50 14.59 -2.27 -1.26
CA THR A 50 14.68 -1.58 0.02
C THR A 50 14.15 -2.48 1.13
N SER A 51 14.41 -2.10 2.38
CA SER A 51 13.93 -2.82 3.56
C SER A 51 12.44 -2.62 3.83
N VAL A 52 11.80 -1.63 3.19
CA VAL A 52 10.38 -1.28 3.42
C VAL A 52 9.55 -1.72 2.22
N THR A 53 9.02 -2.94 2.28
CA THR A 53 8.23 -3.51 1.17
C THR A 53 6.75 -3.08 1.18
N ARG A 54 6.18 -2.81 2.36
CA ARG A 54 4.73 -2.56 2.52
C ARG A 54 4.51 -1.30 3.36
N ALA A 55 4.65 -0.15 2.71
CA ALA A 55 4.40 1.16 3.31
C ALA A 55 2.95 1.60 3.13
N VAL A 56 2.42 2.35 4.10
CA VAL A 56 1.13 3.06 3.99
C VAL A 56 1.27 4.50 4.44
N LEU A 57 0.43 5.38 3.88
CA LEU A 57 0.29 6.75 4.33
C LEU A 57 -0.86 6.83 5.33
N ILE A 58 -0.62 7.50 6.45
CA ILE A 58 -1.65 7.84 7.44
C ILE A 58 -1.98 9.34 7.34
N PRO A 59 -3.26 9.73 7.49
CA PRO A 59 -3.67 11.13 7.44
C PRO A 59 -2.96 12.03 8.46
#